data_AF-A0A4Z2CI72-F1
#
_entry.id   AF-A0A4Z2CI72-F1
#
_cell.length_a   1.000
_cell.length_b   1.000
_cell.length_c   1.000
_cell.angle_alpha   90.00
_cell.angle_beta   90.00
_cell.angle_gamma   90.00
#
_symmetry.space_group_name_H-M   'P 1'
#
loop_
_entity.id
_entity.type
_entity.pdbx_description
1 polymer ?
#
loop_
_entity_poly.entity_id
_entity_poly.type
_entity_poly.pdbx_seq_one_letter_code
_entity_poly.pdbx_strand_id
1 'polypeptide(L)'
;MPTTTRIISDSRKSDREKIPAYEPNIPEPKCRADLIKHWFNLTLDDKTANKMLWITEGGAKVARMTDSVTCPVLDRPERYEYVPQVLCKEGILDFRGYWEVEFAGWVVLGVAYERAARRNSDGPCGFGENEESWGLGWSGSSYNAWHKSQTVEISEAPLCSTLGVYLDQPAGLLNFYAVEEVKEGEEGVGGKEVKLLQQFKSCFSEKMMPGFWLGTQSHCLIKKKEE
;
A
#
# COMPACT_ATOMS: atom_id res chain seq x y z
N MET A 1 -15.03 -2.86 57.26
CA MET A 1 -14.24 -2.61 56.05
C MET A 1 -15.11 -2.95 54.84
N PRO A 2 -15.45 -1.99 53.97
CA PRO A 2 -16.28 -2.28 52.80
C PRO A 2 -15.42 -2.75 51.63
N THR A 3 -15.85 -3.84 50.99
CA THR A 3 -15.26 -4.41 49.78
C THR A 3 -15.69 -3.57 48.58
N THR A 4 -14.77 -2.83 47.98
CA THR A 4 -14.98 -2.08 46.74
C THR A 4 -14.96 -3.02 45.55
N THR A 5 -16.12 -3.32 44.99
CA THR A 5 -16.26 -3.98 43.69
C THR A 5 -15.93 -2.98 42.58
N ARG A 6 -14.78 -3.17 41.90
CA ARG A 6 -14.41 -2.41 40.70
C ARG A 6 -15.33 -2.80 39.55
N ILE A 7 -16.11 -1.84 39.06
CA ILE A 7 -16.81 -1.93 37.79
C ILE A 7 -15.75 -1.88 36.69
N ILE A 8 -15.53 -3.00 36.00
CA ILE A 8 -14.76 -3.03 34.77
C ILE A 8 -15.72 -2.61 33.66
N SER A 9 -15.64 -1.35 33.25
CA SER A 9 -16.30 -0.86 32.03
C SER A 9 -15.57 -1.45 30.82
N ASP A 10 -16.17 -2.47 30.20
CA ASP A 10 -15.68 -3.03 28.94
C ASP A 10 -16.04 -2.07 27.79
N SER A 11 -15.13 -1.13 27.53
CA SER A 11 -15.19 -0.22 26.39
C SER A 11 -14.17 -0.67 25.35
N ARG A 12 -14.49 -1.73 24.63
CA ARG A 12 -13.88 -2.03 23.33
C ARG A 12 -14.97 -2.23 22.29
N LYS A 13 -15.66 -1.12 21.97
CA LYS A 13 -16.29 -0.99 20.66
C LYS A 13 -15.15 -1.02 19.64
N SER A 14 -15.07 -2.12 18.91
CA SER A 14 -14.27 -2.22 17.69
C SER A 14 -14.73 -1.10 16.75
N ASP A 15 -13.85 -0.14 16.49
CA ASP A 15 -13.97 0.77 15.35
C ASP A 15 -13.81 -0.09 14.09
N ARG A 16 -14.90 -0.74 13.68
CA ARG A 16 -15.01 -1.24 12.31
C ARG A 16 -15.04 0.00 11.44
N GLU A 17 -13.98 0.20 10.67
CA GLU A 17 -13.99 1.17 9.58
C GLU A 17 -15.29 0.99 8.79
N LYS A 18 -16.07 2.07 8.71
CA LYS A 18 -17.32 2.07 7.97
C LYS A 18 -16.95 1.99 6.49
N ILE A 19 -17.05 0.80 5.91
CA ILE A 19 -16.91 0.60 4.46
C ILE A 19 -17.93 1.54 3.78
N PRO A 20 -17.50 2.47 2.92
CA PRO A 20 -18.41 3.36 2.23
C PRO A 20 -19.36 2.57 1.33
N ALA A 21 -20.61 3.02 1.19
CA ALA A 21 -21.52 2.43 0.20
C ALA A 21 -20.94 2.65 -1.21
N TYR A 22 -20.97 1.60 -2.03
CA TYR A 22 -20.43 1.67 -3.39
C TYR A 22 -21.42 2.40 -4.32
N GLU A 23 -20.94 3.46 -4.98
CA GLU A 23 -21.69 4.19 -6.00
C GLU A 23 -21.18 3.81 -7.40
N PRO A 24 -21.95 3.07 -8.22
CA PRO A 24 -21.51 2.68 -9.56
C PRO A 24 -21.51 3.86 -10.54
N ASN A 25 -20.74 3.74 -11.62
CA ASN A 25 -20.69 4.71 -12.74
C ASN A 25 -20.19 6.12 -12.38
N ILE A 26 -19.39 6.26 -11.33
CA ILE A 26 -18.67 7.52 -11.11
C ILE A 26 -17.54 7.65 -12.15
N PRO A 27 -17.23 8.87 -12.65
CA PRO A 27 -16.09 9.08 -13.51
C PRO A 27 -14.76 8.73 -12.81
N GLU A 28 -13.80 8.19 -13.56
CA GLU A 28 -12.44 7.97 -13.07
C GLU A 28 -11.84 9.32 -12.58
N PRO A 29 -11.24 9.38 -11.37
CA PRO A 29 -10.61 10.59 -10.85
C PRO A 29 -9.52 11.13 -11.79
N LYS A 30 -9.56 12.43 -12.08
CA LYS A 30 -8.63 13.07 -13.03
C LYS A 30 -7.54 13.91 -12.36
N CYS A 31 -7.74 14.29 -11.11
CA CYS A 31 -6.79 15.09 -10.34
C CYS A 31 -6.73 14.61 -8.89
N ARG A 32 -5.73 15.10 -8.15
CA ARG A 32 -5.53 14.74 -6.74
C ARG A 32 -6.74 15.05 -5.87
N ALA A 33 -7.39 16.18 -6.11
CA ALA A 33 -8.56 16.60 -5.35
C ALA A 33 -9.74 15.62 -5.46
N ASP A 34 -9.89 14.94 -6.61
CA ASP A 34 -10.88 13.88 -6.77
C ASP A 34 -10.46 12.58 -6.08
N LEU A 35 -9.17 12.22 -6.17
CA LEU A 35 -8.61 11.03 -5.54
C LEU A 35 -8.75 11.07 -4.00
N ILE A 36 -8.47 12.21 -3.36
CA ILE A 36 -8.55 12.37 -1.89
C ILE A 36 -9.97 12.17 -1.34
N LYS A 37 -11.02 12.35 -2.17
CA LYS A 37 -12.41 12.04 -1.75
C LYS A 37 -12.59 10.55 -1.43
N HIS A 38 -11.75 9.69 -2.00
CA HIS A 38 -11.74 8.24 -1.80
C HIS A 38 -10.66 7.78 -0.82
N TRP A 39 -10.11 8.69 -0.01
CA TRP A 39 -9.03 8.35 0.92
C TRP A 39 -9.34 7.14 1.79
N PHE A 40 -8.42 6.18 1.81
CA PHE A 40 -8.49 4.95 2.59
C PHE A 40 -7.28 4.87 3.52
N ASN A 41 -7.53 4.70 4.81
CA ASN A 41 -6.46 4.58 5.79
C ASN A 41 -5.92 3.16 5.79
N LEU A 42 -4.60 3.04 5.83
CA LEU A 42 -3.90 1.77 5.86
C LEU A 42 -2.95 1.73 7.05
N THR A 43 -2.78 0.53 7.59
CA THR A 43 -1.77 0.22 8.59
C THR A 43 -1.09 -1.10 8.25
N LEU A 44 0.23 -1.16 8.47
CA LEU A 44 1.04 -2.34 8.18
C LEU A 44 0.68 -3.50 9.11
N ASP A 45 0.60 -4.72 8.57
CA ASP A 45 0.38 -5.94 9.33
C ASP A 45 1.70 -6.63 9.70
N ASP A 46 2.05 -6.56 10.99
CA ASP A 46 3.23 -7.21 11.56
C ASP A 46 3.21 -8.74 11.44
N LYS A 47 2.03 -9.33 11.25
CA LYS A 47 1.87 -10.76 11.01
C LYS A 47 2.39 -11.19 9.64
N THR A 48 2.30 -10.31 8.65
CA THR A 48 2.69 -10.61 7.26
C THR A 48 4.13 -10.22 6.96
N ALA A 49 4.67 -9.24 7.69
CA ALA A 49 5.97 -8.65 7.40
C ALA A 49 7.12 -9.67 7.42
N ASN A 50 7.94 -9.70 6.37
CA ASN A 50 9.17 -10.49 6.40
C ASN A 50 10.09 -10.05 7.55
N LYS A 51 10.89 -11.00 8.09
CA LYS A 51 11.80 -10.77 9.21
C LYS A 51 12.88 -9.71 8.96
N MET A 52 13.17 -9.35 7.71
CA MET A 52 14.11 -8.27 7.38
C MET A 52 13.49 -6.87 7.51
N LEU A 53 12.18 -6.79 7.68
CA LEU A 53 11.44 -5.53 7.74
C LEU A 53 11.19 -5.09 9.17
N TRP A 54 11.30 -3.78 9.39
CA TRP A 54 11.07 -3.12 10.65
C TRP A 54 9.88 -2.18 10.51
N ILE A 55 8.78 -2.50 11.20
CA ILE A 55 7.59 -1.64 11.26
C ILE A 55 7.73 -0.69 12.44
N THR A 56 7.55 0.60 12.18
CA THR A 56 7.65 1.67 13.18
C THR A 56 6.50 2.68 13.02
N GLU A 57 6.56 3.79 13.76
CA GLU A 57 5.58 4.90 13.67
C GLU A 57 4.11 4.44 13.81
N GLY A 58 3.87 3.54 14.76
CA GLY A 58 2.52 3.03 15.03
C GLY A 58 1.94 2.15 13.92
N GLY A 59 2.77 1.60 13.03
CA GLY A 59 2.32 0.78 11.91
C GLY A 59 2.17 1.54 10.59
N ALA A 60 2.62 2.79 10.50
CA ALA A 60 2.58 3.57 9.27
C ALA A 60 3.87 3.44 8.43
N LYS A 61 5.00 3.11 9.07
CA LYS A 61 6.32 3.07 8.42
C LYS A 61 6.90 1.67 8.41
N VAL A 62 7.52 1.30 7.29
CA VAL A 62 8.35 0.09 7.19
C VAL A 62 9.70 0.41 6.56
N ALA A 63 10.76 -0.18 7.09
CA ALA A 63 12.12 -0.01 6.59
C ALA A 63 12.87 -1.34 6.53
N ARG A 64 13.79 -1.44 5.57
CA ARG A 64 14.78 -2.51 5.47
C ARG A 64 16.18 -1.89 5.49
N MET A 65 16.91 -2.12 6.57
CA MET A 65 18.22 -1.47 6.77
C MET A 65 19.38 -2.30 6.19
N THR A 66 19.43 -3.59 6.49
CA THR A 66 20.53 -4.50 6.15
C THR A 66 20.02 -5.94 6.06
N ASP A 67 20.75 -6.80 5.36
CA ASP A 67 20.48 -8.24 5.26
C ASP A 67 21.01 -9.03 6.47
N SER A 68 21.89 -8.41 7.27
CA SER A 68 22.53 -9.06 8.42
C SER A 68 21.72 -9.00 9.72
N VAL A 69 20.69 -8.17 9.79
CA VAL A 69 19.90 -7.96 11.02
C VAL A 69 18.43 -8.21 10.72
N THR A 70 17.83 -9.12 11.47
CA THR A 70 16.41 -9.48 11.35
C THR A 70 15.66 -9.08 12.62
N CYS A 71 14.39 -8.70 12.45
CA CYS A 71 13.47 -8.43 13.53
C CYS A 71 13.12 -9.75 14.26
N PRO A 72 13.14 -9.79 15.61
CA PRO A 72 12.78 -10.97 16.37
C PRO A 72 11.26 -11.18 16.35
N VAL A 73 10.77 -11.83 15.30
CA VAL A 73 9.34 -12.10 15.09
C VAL A 73 9.03 -13.59 15.20
N LEU A 74 7.81 -13.92 15.62
CA LEU A 74 7.31 -15.29 15.57
C LEU A 74 7.04 -15.67 14.12
N ASP A 75 7.48 -16.87 13.73
CA ASP A 75 7.13 -17.42 12.43
C ASP A 75 5.64 -17.77 12.37
N ARG A 76 5.00 -17.47 11.24
CA ARG A 76 3.56 -17.56 11.03
C ARG A 76 3.25 -17.89 9.57
N PRO A 77 2.21 -18.68 9.27
CA PRO A 77 1.83 -18.99 7.89
C PRO A 77 1.56 -17.74 7.03
N GLU A 78 1.08 -16.67 7.64
CA GLU A 78 0.74 -15.42 6.95
C GLU A 78 1.98 -14.59 6.56
N ARG A 79 3.16 -14.92 7.08
CA ARG A 79 4.39 -14.16 6.94
C ARG A 79 5.09 -14.45 5.62
N TYR A 80 5.58 -13.40 4.96
CA TYR A 80 6.51 -13.59 3.84
C TYR A 80 7.82 -14.19 4.32
N GLU A 81 8.17 -15.35 3.77
CA GLU A 81 9.31 -16.14 4.25
C GLU A 81 10.66 -15.61 3.72
N TYR A 82 10.74 -15.36 2.42
CA TYR A 82 11.99 -15.07 1.72
C TYR A 82 12.08 -13.66 1.15
N VAL A 83 10.98 -13.15 0.61
CA VAL A 83 10.94 -11.81 0.01
C VAL A 83 10.66 -10.76 1.09
N PRO A 84 11.36 -9.61 1.09
CA PRO A 84 11.18 -8.52 2.05
C PRO A 84 9.90 -7.72 1.76
N GLN A 85 8.76 -8.40 1.94
CA GLN A 85 7.42 -7.88 1.70
C GLN A 85 6.58 -7.82 2.98
N VAL A 86 5.57 -6.96 2.94
CA VAL A 86 4.56 -6.79 3.97
C VAL A 86 3.24 -6.37 3.33
N LEU A 87 2.11 -6.84 3.88
CA LEU A 87 0.76 -6.37 3.53
C LEU A 87 0.23 -5.44 4.62
N CYS A 88 -0.75 -4.62 4.26
CA CYS A 88 -1.57 -3.87 5.21
C CYS A 88 -2.62 -4.78 5.86
N LYS A 89 -3.20 -4.35 6.98
CA LYS A 89 -4.29 -5.07 7.66
C LYS A 89 -5.61 -4.90 6.94
N GLU A 90 -5.81 -3.70 6.41
CA GLU A 90 -6.98 -3.29 5.67
C GLU A 90 -6.85 -3.74 4.21
N GLY A 91 -7.97 -4.08 3.58
CA GLY A 91 -8.01 -4.46 2.18
C GLY A 91 -9.35 -4.08 1.55
N ILE A 92 -9.36 -4.01 0.23
CA ILE A 92 -10.48 -3.48 -0.55
C ILE A 92 -11.31 -4.64 -1.09
N LEU A 93 -12.61 -4.66 -0.75
CA LEU A 93 -13.61 -5.64 -1.20
C LEU A 93 -14.96 -4.94 -1.32
N ASP A 94 -15.51 -4.89 -2.54
CA ASP A 94 -16.79 -4.25 -2.88
C ASP A 94 -16.81 -2.71 -2.70
N PHE A 95 -15.66 -2.05 -2.68
CA PHE A 95 -15.56 -0.58 -2.64
C PHE A 95 -14.35 -0.04 -3.41
N ARG A 96 -14.12 1.28 -3.30
CA ARG A 96 -12.98 1.99 -3.89
C ARG A 96 -12.18 2.75 -2.83
N GLY A 97 -10.87 2.79 -2.99
CA GLY A 97 -9.96 3.47 -2.06
C GLY A 97 -8.80 4.14 -2.77
N TYR A 98 -8.28 5.20 -2.15
CA TYR A 98 -7.09 5.92 -2.54
C TYR A 98 -6.14 6.07 -1.35
N TRP A 99 -4.85 5.84 -1.54
CA TRP A 99 -3.83 6.12 -0.52
C TRP A 99 -2.55 6.63 -1.16
N GLU A 100 -1.77 7.37 -0.38
CA GLU A 100 -0.46 7.88 -0.78
C GLU A 100 0.62 7.34 0.14
N VAL A 101 1.79 7.05 -0.44
CA VAL A 101 2.93 6.47 0.26
C VAL A 101 4.16 7.27 -0.14
N GLU A 102 4.83 7.82 0.86
CA GLU A 102 6.15 8.38 0.71
C GLU A 102 7.18 7.25 0.76
N PHE A 103 8.22 7.31 -0.07
CA PHE A 103 9.22 6.26 -0.15
C PHE A 103 10.62 6.80 -0.45
N ALA A 104 11.63 6.04 -0.06
CA ALA A 104 13.02 6.27 -0.43
C ALA A 104 13.73 4.94 -0.70
N GLY A 105 14.64 4.96 -1.67
CA GLY A 105 15.35 3.77 -2.14
C GLY A 105 14.53 2.97 -3.15
N TRP A 106 14.76 1.65 -3.18
CA TRP A 106 14.02 0.73 -4.05
C TRP A 106 12.79 0.22 -3.29
N VAL A 107 11.62 0.66 -3.73
CA VAL A 107 10.33 0.25 -3.15
C VAL A 107 9.35 -0.06 -4.27
N VAL A 108 8.65 -1.18 -4.14
CA VAL A 108 7.48 -1.51 -4.95
C VAL A 108 6.23 -1.40 -4.08
N LEU A 109 5.29 -0.57 -4.51
CA LEU A 109 3.93 -0.55 -3.98
C LEU A 109 3.16 -1.67 -4.65
N GLY A 110 2.64 -2.59 -3.85
CA GLY A 110 1.93 -3.77 -4.31
C GLY A 110 0.46 -3.74 -3.94
N VAL A 111 -0.33 -4.45 -4.74
CA VAL A 111 -1.66 -4.92 -4.35
C VAL A 111 -1.73 -6.39 -4.70
N ALA A 112 -2.20 -7.24 -3.79
CA ALA A 112 -2.33 -8.68 -4.02
C ALA A 112 -3.66 -9.21 -3.48
N TYR A 113 -4.16 -10.29 -4.05
CA TYR A 113 -5.26 -11.02 -3.42
C TYR A 113 -4.82 -11.59 -2.07
N GLU A 114 -5.76 -11.70 -1.13
CA GLU A 114 -5.48 -12.28 0.19
C GLU A 114 -4.90 -13.71 0.11
N ARG A 115 -5.33 -14.48 -0.91
CA ARG A 115 -4.84 -15.84 -1.19
C ARG A 115 -3.48 -15.92 -1.89
N ALA A 116 -2.91 -14.79 -2.30
CA ALA A 116 -1.65 -14.79 -3.03
C ALA A 116 -0.53 -15.47 -2.23
N ALA A 117 0.32 -16.21 -2.94
CA ALA A 117 1.44 -16.94 -2.36
C ALA A 117 2.36 -16.03 -1.51
N ARG A 118 2.75 -16.52 -0.33
CA ARG A 118 3.63 -15.80 0.61
C ARG A 118 4.94 -16.51 0.89
N ARG A 119 5.02 -17.78 0.50
CA ARG A 119 6.17 -18.67 0.69
C ARG A 119 6.58 -19.21 -0.68
N ASN A 120 7.88 -19.46 -0.87
CA ASN A 120 8.39 -19.97 -2.15
C ASN A 120 7.87 -21.40 -2.44
N SER A 121 7.49 -22.15 -1.40
CA SER A 121 6.81 -23.45 -1.56
C SER A 121 5.50 -23.35 -2.33
N ASP A 122 4.87 -22.17 -2.32
CA ASP A 122 3.55 -21.93 -2.88
C ASP A 122 3.64 -21.29 -4.28
N GLY A 123 4.86 -21.04 -4.78
CA GLY A 123 5.16 -20.39 -6.05
C GLY A 123 5.85 -19.02 -5.90
N PRO A 124 6.01 -18.26 -7.00
CA PRO A 124 6.53 -16.89 -6.97
C PRO A 124 5.66 -15.98 -6.09
N CYS A 125 6.27 -15.36 -5.09
CA CYS A 125 5.56 -14.56 -4.08
C CYS A 125 5.84 -13.05 -4.17
N GLY A 126 6.75 -12.61 -5.04
CA GLY A 126 7.01 -11.20 -5.28
C GLY A 126 5.81 -10.49 -5.92
N PHE A 127 5.55 -9.23 -5.54
CA PHE A 127 4.47 -8.45 -6.15
C PHE A 127 4.64 -8.34 -7.67
N GLY A 128 3.62 -8.78 -8.40
CA GLY A 128 3.61 -8.78 -9.86
C GLY A 128 4.31 -9.99 -10.51
N GLU A 129 4.95 -10.87 -9.73
CA GLU A 129 5.57 -12.10 -10.24
C GLU A 129 4.56 -13.21 -10.53
N ASN A 130 3.29 -13.02 -10.17
CA ASN A 130 2.20 -13.96 -10.38
C ASN A 130 0.92 -13.24 -10.90
N GLU A 131 -0.15 -14.00 -11.15
CA GLU A 131 -1.42 -13.45 -11.64
C GLU A 131 -2.31 -12.83 -10.55
N GLU A 132 -1.93 -12.99 -9.29
CA GLU A 132 -2.71 -12.64 -8.11
C GLU A 132 -2.20 -11.35 -7.45
N SER A 133 -1.22 -10.71 -8.07
CA SER A 133 -0.59 -9.50 -7.55
C SER A 133 -0.17 -8.55 -8.67
N TRP A 134 -0.11 -7.28 -8.30
CA TRP A 134 0.30 -6.15 -9.13
C TRP A 134 1.33 -5.34 -8.33
N GLY A 135 2.32 -4.78 -9.00
CA GLY A 135 3.32 -3.92 -8.38
C GLY A 135 3.68 -2.74 -9.26
N LEU A 136 4.04 -1.61 -8.64
CA LEU A 136 4.73 -0.51 -9.30
C LEU A 136 5.78 0.09 -8.38
N GLY A 137 6.95 0.40 -8.92
CA GLY A 137 8.07 0.89 -8.13
C GLY A 137 9.18 1.50 -8.95
N TRP A 138 10.07 2.24 -8.28
CA TRP A 138 11.25 2.84 -8.88
C TRP A 138 12.42 1.85 -8.88
N SER A 139 12.99 1.58 -10.05
CA SER A 139 14.11 0.63 -10.20
C SER A 139 15.50 1.26 -10.02
N GLY A 140 15.59 2.59 -9.90
CA GLY A 140 16.84 3.34 -9.90
C GLY A 140 17.00 4.22 -11.14
N SER A 141 16.44 3.82 -12.28
CA SER A 141 16.50 4.55 -13.55
C SER A 141 15.12 4.93 -14.10
N SER A 142 14.10 4.13 -13.82
CA SER A 142 12.74 4.33 -14.32
C SER A 142 11.72 3.70 -13.37
N TYR A 143 10.45 4.09 -13.51
CA TYR A 143 9.37 3.35 -12.88
C TYR A 143 9.08 2.09 -13.70
N ASN A 144 8.79 1.01 -13.00
CA ASN A 144 8.44 -0.26 -13.60
C ASN A 144 7.14 -0.76 -12.98
N ALA A 145 6.29 -1.34 -13.81
CA ALA A 145 5.05 -1.99 -13.40
C ALA A 145 5.16 -3.50 -13.64
N TRP A 146 4.70 -4.30 -12.68
CA TRP A 146 4.78 -5.76 -12.70
C TRP A 146 3.41 -6.39 -12.54
N HIS A 147 3.11 -7.37 -13.40
CA HIS A 147 1.96 -8.26 -13.28
C HIS A 147 2.16 -9.52 -14.14
N LYS A 148 1.77 -10.70 -13.67
CA LYS A 148 1.93 -11.98 -14.39
C LYS A 148 3.36 -12.27 -14.85
N SER A 149 4.34 -11.92 -14.01
CA SER A 149 5.77 -12.00 -14.33
C SER A 149 6.20 -11.16 -15.54
N GLN A 150 5.35 -10.24 -16.01
CA GLN A 150 5.68 -9.27 -17.06
C GLN A 150 6.05 -7.93 -16.42
N THR A 151 7.03 -7.27 -17.02
CA THR A 151 7.51 -5.95 -16.61
C THR A 151 7.21 -4.96 -17.72
N VAL A 152 6.63 -3.82 -17.37
CA VAL A 152 6.45 -2.67 -18.26
C VAL A 152 7.25 -1.51 -17.69
N GLU A 153 8.20 -1.00 -18.46
CA GLU A 153 8.95 0.20 -18.12
C GLU A 153 8.13 1.45 -18.46
N ILE A 154 8.17 2.44 -17.56
CA ILE A 154 7.47 3.72 -17.68
C ILE A 154 8.52 4.81 -17.89
N SER A 155 8.80 5.11 -19.16
CA SER A 155 9.93 5.96 -19.55
C SER A 155 9.70 7.46 -19.32
N GLU A 156 8.44 7.91 -19.29
CA GLU A 156 8.08 9.34 -19.21
C GLU A 156 7.39 9.68 -17.89
N ALA A 157 8.05 9.39 -16.77
CA ALA A 157 7.52 9.64 -15.44
C ALA A 157 8.43 10.64 -14.67
N PRO A 158 7.84 11.62 -13.98
CA PRO A 158 8.62 12.51 -13.14
C PRO A 158 9.20 11.75 -11.94
N LEU A 159 10.40 12.14 -11.53
CA LEU A 159 10.97 11.65 -10.29
C LEU A 159 10.23 12.26 -9.10
N CYS A 160 9.57 11.42 -8.31
CA CYS A 160 8.86 11.84 -7.10
C CYS A 160 9.21 10.92 -5.93
N SER A 161 9.02 11.43 -4.71
CA SER A 161 9.16 10.67 -3.46
C SER A 161 7.84 10.15 -2.91
N THR A 162 6.71 10.44 -3.58
CA THR A 162 5.38 10.00 -3.17
C THR A 162 4.65 9.34 -4.33
N LEU A 163 4.16 8.13 -4.11
CA LEU A 163 3.29 7.42 -5.04
C LEU A 163 1.87 7.34 -4.46
N GLY A 164 0.88 7.51 -5.34
CA GLY A 164 -0.53 7.33 -5.04
C GLY A 164 -1.07 6.08 -5.69
N VAL A 165 -1.98 5.38 -5.02
CA VAL A 165 -2.68 4.21 -5.57
C VAL A 165 -4.18 4.40 -5.43
N TYR A 166 -4.89 4.27 -6.53
CA TYR A 166 -6.35 4.24 -6.57
C TYR A 166 -6.80 2.86 -7.00
N LEU A 167 -7.68 2.26 -6.21
CA LEU A 167 -8.28 0.97 -6.51
C LEU A 167 -9.79 1.09 -6.45
N ASP A 168 -10.48 0.84 -7.57
CA ASP A 168 -11.93 0.62 -7.64
C ASP A 168 -12.15 -0.86 -7.98
N GLN A 169 -12.39 -1.68 -6.96
CA GLN A 169 -12.46 -3.13 -7.12
C GLN A 169 -13.67 -3.55 -7.98
N PRO A 170 -14.91 -3.04 -7.77
CA PRO A 170 -16.03 -3.42 -8.63
C PRO A 170 -15.94 -2.88 -10.05
N ALA A 171 -15.29 -1.73 -10.28
CA ALA A 171 -15.04 -1.23 -11.64
C ALA A 171 -13.85 -1.91 -12.34
N GLY A 172 -13.06 -2.69 -11.59
CA GLY A 172 -11.92 -3.39 -12.16
C GLY A 172 -10.72 -2.51 -12.47
N LEU A 173 -10.52 -1.42 -11.71
CA LEU A 173 -9.49 -0.41 -11.97
C LEU A 173 -8.46 -0.35 -10.85
N LEU A 174 -7.19 -0.49 -11.21
CA LEU A 174 -6.05 -0.24 -10.33
C LEU A 174 -5.10 0.75 -11.01
N ASN A 175 -5.03 1.96 -10.48
CA ASN A 175 -4.22 3.05 -11.02
C ASN A 175 -3.11 3.42 -10.03
N PHE A 176 -1.91 3.63 -10.57
CA PHE A 176 -0.75 4.12 -9.85
C PHE A 176 -0.38 5.51 -10.36
N TYR A 177 -0.06 6.43 -9.46
CA TYR A 177 0.23 7.82 -9.75
C TYR A 177 1.56 8.25 -9.13
N ALA A 178 2.31 9.09 -9.83
CA ALA A 178 3.31 9.95 -9.22
C ALA A 178 2.60 11.16 -8.60
N VAL A 179 2.93 11.50 -7.36
CA VAL A 179 2.40 12.67 -6.66
C VAL A 179 3.53 13.69 -6.54
N GLU A 180 3.40 14.80 -7.25
CA GLU A 180 4.41 15.87 -7.29
C GLU A 180 4.00 17.05 -6.43
N GLU A 181 4.96 17.63 -5.71
CA GLU A 181 4.77 18.92 -5.05
C GLU A 181 5.05 20.05 -6.04
N VAL A 182 4.03 20.85 -6.33
CA VAL A 182 4.14 22.02 -7.19
C VAL A 182 4.46 23.22 -6.30
N LYS A 183 5.69 23.73 -6.45
CA LYS A 183 6.07 25.02 -5.88
C LYS A 183 5.64 26.10 -6.86
N GLU A 184 4.52 26.75 -6.60
CA GLU A 184 4.27 28.07 -7.22
C GLU A 184 5.14 29.12 -6.52
N GLY A 185 5.50 30.20 -7.24
CA GLY A 185 6.45 31.23 -6.79
C GLY A 185 6.09 31.93 -5.47
N GLU A 186 6.98 32.82 -5.03
CA GLU A 186 7.26 33.33 -3.67
C GLU A 186 6.10 33.65 -2.68
N GLU A 187 4.81 33.58 -3.07
CA GLU A 187 3.66 33.78 -2.18
C GLU A 187 2.51 32.75 -2.34
N GLY A 188 2.71 31.65 -3.08
CA GLY A 188 1.70 30.62 -3.29
C GLY A 188 1.70 29.48 -2.25
N VAL A 189 0.53 29.07 -1.76
CA VAL A 189 0.36 27.82 -1.01
C VAL A 189 0.68 26.66 -1.96
N GLY A 190 1.77 25.94 -1.73
CA GLY A 190 2.22 24.83 -2.59
C GLY A 190 1.12 23.79 -2.81
N GLY A 191 0.87 23.46 -4.08
CA GLY A 191 -0.11 22.46 -4.50
C GLY A 191 0.50 21.08 -4.66
N LYS A 192 -0.34 20.05 -4.80
CA LYS A 192 0.09 18.72 -5.22
C LYS A 192 -0.67 18.28 -6.46
N GLU A 193 0.08 17.83 -7.46
CA GLU A 193 -0.45 17.29 -8.71
C GLU A 193 -0.18 15.79 -8.82
N VAL A 194 -0.96 15.13 -9.67
CA VAL A 194 -0.83 13.69 -9.90
C VAL A 194 -0.62 13.41 -11.38
N LYS A 195 0.31 12.52 -11.69
CA LYS A 195 0.51 11.97 -13.03
C LYS A 195 0.25 10.48 -13.00
N LEU A 196 -0.67 10.00 -13.83
CA LEU A 196 -0.90 8.56 -13.98
C LEU A 196 0.36 7.89 -14.53
N LEU A 197 0.85 6.89 -13.82
CA LEU A 197 2.02 6.07 -14.21
C LEU A 197 1.57 4.79 -14.90
N GLN A 198 0.62 4.07 -14.30
CA GLN A 198 0.12 2.82 -14.81
C GLN A 198 -1.34 2.63 -14.44
N GLN A 199 -2.12 2.09 -15.39
CA GLN A 199 -3.49 1.62 -15.16
C GLN A 199 -3.56 0.14 -15.48
N PHE A 200 -4.10 -0.65 -14.56
CA PHE A 200 -4.49 -2.03 -14.78
C PHE A 200 -6.01 -2.11 -14.84
N LYS A 201 -6.53 -2.79 -15.88
CA LYS A 201 -7.94 -3.14 -16.00
C LYS A 201 -8.10 -4.64 -15.90
N SER A 202 -8.87 -5.11 -14.93
CA SER A 202 -9.12 -6.54 -14.72
C SER A 202 -10.45 -6.75 -14.00
N CYS A 203 -10.97 -7.98 -14.03
CA CYS A 203 -12.11 -8.35 -13.19
C CYS A 203 -11.58 -8.80 -11.82
N PHE A 204 -11.47 -7.86 -10.88
CA PHE A 204 -11.05 -8.19 -9.51
C PHE A 204 -12.18 -8.88 -8.77
N SER A 205 -12.02 -10.15 -8.40
CA SER A 205 -13.10 -10.96 -7.81
C SER A 205 -12.99 -11.18 -6.31
N GLU A 206 -11.89 -10.75 -5.69
CA GLU A 206 -11.55 -11.07 -4.31
C GLU A 206 -10.97 -9.85 -3.59
N LYS A 207 -10.87 -9.96 -2.27
CA LYS A 207 -10.31 -8.90 -1.43
C LYS A 207 -8.86 -8.62 -1.83
N MET A 208 -8.59 -7.35 -2.14
CA MET A 208 -7.29 -6.86 -2.57
C MET A 208 -6.57 -6.17 -1.42
N MET A 209 -5.40 -6.70 -1.08
CA MET A 209 -4.57 -6.28 0.04
C MET A 209 -3.42 -5.40 -0.46
N PRO A 210 -3.35 -4.12 -0.07
CA PRO A 210 -2.19 -3.28 -0.33
C PRO A 210 -0.96 -3.80 0.41
N GLY A 211 0.22 -3.57 -0.14
CA GLY A 211 1.49 -3.97 0.48
C GLY A 211 2.71 -3.29 -0.12
N PHE A 212 3.88 -3.63 0.41
CA PHE A 212 5.15 -3.02 0.06
C PHE A 212 6.26 -4.06 -0.02
N TRP A 213 7.13 -3.91 -1.01
CA TRP A 213 8.35 -4.69 -1.16
C TRP A 213 9.56 -3.76 -1.14
N LEU A 214 10.51 -4.04 -0.23
CA LEU A 214 11.61 -3.13 0.06
C LEU A 214 12.98 -3.72 -0.28
N GLY A 215 13.79 -2.91 -0.96
CA GLY A 215 15.20 -3.14 -1.17
C GLY A 215 16.00 -2.81 0.09
N THR A 216 17.28 -3.17 0.09
CA THR A 216 18.19 -2.80 1.17
C THR A 216 18.33 -1.27 1.25
N GLN A 217 18.47 -0.72 2.46
CA GLN A 217 18.52 0.73 2.73
C GLN A 217 17.32 1.52 2.19
N SER A 218 16.14 0.89 2.15
CA SER A 218 14.91 1.50 1.63
C SER A 218 13.85 1.58 2.73
N HIS A 219 12.93 2.53 2.60
CA HIS A 219 11.79 2.66 3.50
C HIS A 219 10.59 3.27 2.79
N CYS A 220 9.40 3.03 3.35
CA CYS A 220 8.19 3.72 2.96
C CYS A 220 7.33 4.08 4.17
N LEU A 221 6.56 5.15 4.02
CA LEU A 221 5.67 5.73 5.02
C LEU A 221 4.30 5.93 4.39
N ILE A 222 3.28 5.25 4.92
CA ILE A 222 1.88 5.47 4.57
C ILE A 222 1.51 6.87 5.07
N LYS A 223 1.10 7.75 4.15
CA LYS A 223 0.69 9.11 4.53
C LYS A 223 -0.65 9.05 5.26
N LYS A 224 -0.93 10.10 6.04
CA LYS A 224 -2.27 10.34 6.58
C LYS A 224 -3.05 11.23 5.63
N LYS A 225 -4.37 11.19 5.70
CA LYS A 225 -5.20 12.14 4.97
C LYS A 225 -4.83 13.54 5.42
N GLU A 226 -4.49 14.40 4.48
CA GLU A 226 -4.36 15.83 4.73
C GLU A 226 -5.77 16.41 4.95
N GLU A 227 -5.95 17.14 6.05
CA GLU A 227 -7.22 17.80 6.40
C GLU A 227 -7.53 18.99 5.48
#